data_AF-A0A0C2GBI5-F1
#
_entry.id   AF-A0A0C2GBI5-F1
#
_cell.length_a   1.000
_cell.length_b   1.000
_cell.length_c   1.000
_cell.angle_alpha   90.00
_cell.angle_beta   90.00
_cell.angle_gamma   90.00
#
_symmetry.space_group_name_H-M   'P 1'
#
loop_
_entity.id
_entity.type
_entity.pdbx_description
1 polymer ?
#
loop_
_entity_poly.entity_id
_entity_poly.type
_entity_poly.pdbx_seq_one_letter_code
_entity_poly.pdbx_strand_id
1 'polypeptide(L)'
;MAHDETLVSGLNPEQRQMRLAVVRFPAPKVPFMFVDMLGSSTRAASKTHYNVSESKTCLELIRRLIRSNIDASRTTDPIGSEADNRQLCAKT
;
A
#
# COMPACT_ATOMS: atom_id res chain seq x y z
N MET A 1 11.71 -19.98 -6.63
CA MET A 1 11.01 -18.88 -5.93
C MET A 1 11.87 -17.64 -6.05
N ALA A 2 11.42 -16.41 -5.75
CA ALA A 2 12.21 -15.21 -6.10
C ALA A 2 13.66 -15.19 -5.53
N HIS A 3 13.90 -15.88 -4.41
CA HIS A 3 15.21 -15.95 -3.76
C HIS A 3 15.56 -17.32 -3.18
N ASP A 4 14.90 -18.39 -3.62
CA ASP A 4 15.14 -19.79 -3.18
C ASP A 4 15.40 -19.93 -1.66
N GLU A 5 14.61 -19.24 -0.85
CA GLU A 5 14.64 -19.24 0.62
C GLU A 5 15.95 -18.74 1.28
N THR A 6 16.87 -18.17 0.49
CA THR A 6 18.15 -17.64 0.96
C THR A 6 18.07 -16.25 1.61
N LEU A 7 16.91 -15.58 1.52
CA LEU A 7 16.71 -14.25 2.08
C LEU A 7 16.58 -14.31 3.61
N VAL A 8 17.56 -13.74 4.31
CA VAL A 8 17.58 -13.66 5.79
C VAL A 8 17.15 -12.26 6.25
N SER A 9 16.26 -12.18 7.24
CA SER A 9 15.86 -10.91 7.85
C SER A 9 16.93 -10.39 8.81
N GLY A 10 17.47 -9.20 8.57
CA GLY A 10 18.41 -8.53 9.49
C GLY A 10 17.75 -7.81 10.68
N LEU A 11 16.42 -7.86 10.80
CA LEU A 11 15.66 -7.19 11.88
C LEU A 11 14.60 -8.13 12.46
N ASN A 12 14.31 -7.93 13.73
CA ASN A 12 13.25 -8.61 14.46
C ASN A 12 11.89 -7.94 14.14
N PRO A 13 10.75 -8.67 14.22
CA PRO A 13 9.43 -8.09 13.96
C PRO A 13 9.09 -6.85 14.79
N GLU A 14 9.54 -6.81 16.04
CA GLU A 14 9.36 -5.68 16.97
C GLU A 14 10.09 -4.41 16.50
N GLN A 15 11.19 -4.56 15.76
CA GLN A 15 11.96 -3.44 15.20
C GLN A 15 11.32 -2.88 13.92
N ARG A 16 10.40 -3.64 13.28
CA ARG A 16 9.66 -3.23 12.06
C ARG A 16 8.23 -2.78 12.35
N GLN A 17 7.91 -2.57 13.63
CA GLN A 17 6.53 -2.37 14.04
C GLN A 17 6.06 -0.96 13.68
N MET A 18 5.53 -0.79 12.46
CA MET A 18 4.51 0.22 12.19
C MET A 18 3.50 0.14 13.34
N ARG A 19 3.09 1.29 13.92
CA ARG A 19 2.13 1.30 15.03
C ARG A 19 0.83 0.61 14.59
N LEU A 20 0.74 -0.70 14.84
CA LEU A 20 -0.42 -1.57 14.61
C LEU A 20 -1.67 -1.06 15.35
N ALA A 21 -1.49 -0.11 16.26
CA ALA A 21 -2.55 0.62 16.92
C ALA A 21 -3.42 1.47 15.97
N VAL A 22 -2.91 1.82 14.78
CA VAL A 22 -3.62 2.70 13.83
C VAL A 22 -4.51 1.91 12.85
N VAL A 23 -4.03 0.76 12.37
CA VAL A 23 -4.74 -0.05 11.37
C VAL A 23 -5.12 -1.39 11.98
N ARG A 24 -6.41 -1.74 11.89
CA ARG A 24 -6.87 -3.08 12.24
C ARG A 24 -6.63 -4.02 11.06
N PHE A 25 -5.59 -4.85 11.18
CA PHE A 25 -5.30 -5.88 10.19
C PHE A 25 -6.14 -7.14 10.42
N PRO A 26 -6.49 -7.91 9.37
CA PRO A 26 -7.19 -9.18 9.49
C PRO A 26 -6.45 -10.20 10.38
N ALA A 27 -5.12 -10.17 10.33
CA ALA A 27 -4.23 -10.92 11.20
C ALA A 27 -3.48 -9.94 12.12
N PRO A 28 -3.77 -9.90 13.44
CA PRO A 28 -3.29 -8.85 14.34
C PRO A 28 -1.77 -8.66 14.43
N LYS A 29 -0.99 -9.70 14.10
CA LYS A 29 0.48 -9.67 14.12
C LYS A 29 1.11 -9.50 12.74
N VAL A 30 0.31 -9.39 11.69
CA VAL A 30 0.76 -9.31 10.30
C VAL A 30 0.33 -7.94 9.74
N PRO A 31 1.26 -6.99 9.55
CA PRO A 31 0.96 -5.67 9.00
C PRO A 31 0.77 -5.69 7.47
N PHE A 32 -0.04 -6.62 6.98
CA PHE A 32 -0.30 -6.81 5.56
C PHE A 32 -1.74 -7.26 5.34
N MET A 33 -2.38 -6.73 4.30
CA MET A 33 -3.71 -7.15 3.90
C MET A 33 -3.91 -6.94 2.40
N PHE A 34 -4.67 -7.83 1.78
CA PHE A 34 -5.27 -7.58 0.47
C PHE A 34 -6.60 -6.86 0.68
N VAL A 35 -6.78 -5.75 -0.02
CA VAL A 35 -8.05 -5.02 -0.05
C VAL A 35 -8.75 -5.41 -1.34
N ASP A 36 -9.86 -6.13 -1.22
CA ASP A 36 -10.70 -6.44 -2.37
C ASP A 36 -11.47 -5.18 -2.80
N MET A 37 -11.34 -4.83 -4.08
CA MET A 37 -11.76 -3.56 -4.63
C MET A 37 -12.80 -3.77 -5.73
N LEU A 38 -14.03 -3.35 -5.43
CA LEU A 38 -15.10 -3.33 -6.44
C LEU A 38 -14.81 -2.22 -7.46
N GLY A 39 -14.41 -2.62 -8.67
CA GLY A 39 -14.14 -1.70 -9.76
C GLY A 39 -13.60 -2.41 -10.99
N SER A 40 -13.83 -1.82 -12.16
CA SER A 40 -13.37 -2.36 -13.44
C SER A 40 -12.13 -1.63 -13.91
N SER A 41 -11.16 -2.37 -14.45
CA SER A 41 -10.03 -1.78 -15.15
C SER A 41 -10.49 -1.21 -16.49
N THR A 42 -10.23 0.08 -16.70
CA THR A 42 -10.55 0.80 -17.95
C THR A 42 -9.27 1.03 -18.73
N ARG A 43 -9.27 0.76 -20.04
CA ARG A 43 -8.12 1.02 -20.90
C ARG A 43 -8.11 2.49 -21.33
N ALA A 44 -7.03 3.20 -21.05
CA ALA A 44 -6.78 4.56 -21.54
C ALA A 44 -6.37 4.55 -23.03
N ALA A 45 -6.53 5.69 -23.70
CA ALA A 45 -6.10 5.89 -25.09
C ALA A 45 -4.59 5.61 -25.28
N SER A 46 -3.79 5.82 -24.23
CA SER A 46 -2.36 5.53 -24.15
C SER A 46 -2.02 4.04 -24.06
N LYS A 47 -3.01 3.15 -24.19
CA LYS A 47 -2.90 1.68 -24.01
C LYS A 47 -2.52 1.25 -22.58
N THR A 48 -2.44 2.17 -21.63
CA THR A 48 -2.43 1.86 -20.20
C THR A 48 -3.86 1.53 -19.74
N HIS A 49 -3.97 1.04 -18.52
CA HIS A 49 -5.20 0.78 -17.81
C HIS A 49 -5.33 1.75 -16.62
N TYR A 50 -6.49 1.82 -16.00
CA TYR A 50 -6.67 2.49 -14.72
C TYR A 50 -7.94 1.97 -14.05
N ASN A 51 -8.00 2.04 -12.72
CA ASN A 51 -9.19 1.71 -11.96
C ASN A 51 -9.48 2.86 -10.99
N VAL A 52 -10.56 3.60 -11.27
CA VAL A 52 -10.93 4.77 -10.47
C VAL A 52 -11.31 4.39 -9.03
N SER A 53 -11.93 3.23 -8.83
CA SER A 53 -12.28 2.74 -7.49
C SER A 53 -11.03 2.46 -6.66
N GLU A 54 -10.04 1.81 -7.28
CA GLU A 54 -8.73 1.51 -6.68
C GLU A 54 -8.01 2.82 -6.32
N SER A 55 -7.91 3.76 -7.26
CA SER A 55 -7.23 5.05 -7.01
C SER A 55 -7.90 5.86 -5.89
N LYS A 56 -9.24 5.91 -5.86
CA LYS A 56 -9.99 6.61 -4.80
C LYS A 56 -9.74 5.97 -3.43
N THR A 57 -9.69 4.65 -3.37
CA THR A 57 -9.50 3.92 -2.11
C THR A 57 -8.07 3.99 -1.62
N CYS A 58 -7.08 3.88 -2.52
CA CYS A 58 -5.68 4.16 -2.20
C CYS A 58 -5.51 5.56 -1.61
N LEU A 59 -6.11 6.58 -2.24
CA LEU A 59 -6.04 7.96 -1.76
C LEU A 59 -6.69 8.13 -0.37
N GLU A 60 -7.85 7.51 -0.14
CA GLU A 60 -8.53 7.56 1.15
C GLU A 60 -7.74 6.82 2.24
N LEU A 61 -7.14 5.67 1.91
CA LEU A 61 -6.29 4.91 2.83
C LEU A 61 -5.07 5.74 3.25
N ILE A 62 -4.36 6.34 2.31
CA ILE A 62 -3.21 7.21 2.59
C ILE A 62 -3.62 8.39 3.47
N ARG A 63 -4.74 9.05 3.17
CA ARG A 63 -5.26 10.16 4.00
C ARG A 63 -5.54 9.72 5.42
N ARG A 64 -6.13 8.54 5.63
CA ARG A 64 -6.40 7.98 6.96
C ARG A 64 -5.12 7.65 7.70
N LEU A 65 -4.13 7.06 7.04
CA LEU A 65 -2.82 6.76 7.62
C LEU A 65 -2.10 8.03 8.07
N ILE A 66 -2.08 9.07 7.23
CA ILE A 66 -1.50 10.38 7.57
C ILE A 66 -2.23 11.01 8.77
N ARG A 67 -3.57 11.07 8.73
CA ARG A 67 -4.39 11.65 9.80
C ARG A 67 -4.25 10.93 11.14
N SER A 68 -3.97 9.63 11.11
CA SER A 68 -3.84 8.82 12.32
C SER A 68 -2.51 9.03 13.06
N ASN A 69 -1.77 10.07 12.70
CA ASN A 69 -0.54 10.49 13.35
C ASN A 69 0.51 9.37 13.37
N ILE A 70 0.77 8.80 12.19
CA ILE A 70 2.08 8.24 11.89
C ILE A 70 3.04 9.44 11.92
N ASP A 71 3.51 9.76 13.13
CA ASP A 71 4.44 10.85 13.38
C ASP A 71 5.61 10.67 12.41
N ALA A 72 5.70 11.55 11.41
CA ALA A 72 6.78 11.57 10.42
C ALA A 72 8.18 11.68 11.06
N SER A 73 8.25 11.91 12.37
CA SER A 73 9.44 11.89 13.22
C SER A 73 9.92 10.50 13.64
N ARG A 74 9.08 9.44 13.58
CA ARG A 74 9.40 8.11 14.14
C ARG A 74 9.25 6.96 13.16
N THR A 75 8.74 7.23 11.97
CA THR A 75 8.67 6.24 10.89
C THR A 75 9.72 6.65 9.87
N THR A 76 10.81 5.89 9.79
CA THR A 76 11.82 6.07 8.74
C THR A 76 11.28 5.71 7.35
N ASP A 77 10.11 5.09 7.30
CA ASP A 77 9.54 4.54 6.08
C ASP A 77 8.53 5.53 5.47
N PRO A 78 8.79 6.07 4.27
CA PRO A 78 7.84 6.94 3.59
C PRO A 78 6.58 6.15 3.19
N ILE A 79 5.40 6.75 3.42
CA ILE A 79 4.15 6.23 2.88
C ILE A 79 4.14 6.49 1.37
N GLY A 80 4.21 5.43 0.57
CA GLY A 80 4.09 5.48 -0.88
C GLY A 80 2.90 4.67 -1.39
N SER A 81 2.35 5.06 -2.54
CA SER A 81 1.54 4.18 -3.38
C SER A 81 2.36 3.75 -4.58
N GLU A 82 2.50 2.46 -4.77
CA GLU A 82 3.10 1.88 -5.97
C GLU A 82 2.00 1.27 -6.82
N ALA A 83 1.99 1.62 -8.10
CA ALA A 83 1.09 1.06 -9.09
C ALA A 83 1.92 0.70 -10.32
N ASP A 84 1.54 -0.37 -11.03
CA ASP A 84 2.16 -0.71 -12.30
C ASP A 84 2.09 0.51 -13.25
N ASN A 85 3.13 0.78 -14.05
CA ASN A 85 3.15 1.89 -15.03
C ASN A 85 1.93 1.88 -15.97
N ARG A 86 1.28 0.73 -16.11
CA ARG A 86 -0.01 0.56 -16.78
C ARG A 86 -1.21 1.08 -15.98
N GLN A 87 -1.07 1.73 -14.83
CA GLN A 87 -2.17 2.42 -14.12
C GLN A 87 -2.11 3.96 -14.26
N LEU A 88 -1.05 4.49 -14.88
CA LEU A 88 -0.85 5.93 -15.08
C LEU A 88 -1.61 6.38 -16.33
N CYS A 89 -2.87 6.81 -16.20
CA CYS A 89 -3.50 7.85 -17.06
C CYS A 89 -4.98 8.01 -16.71
N ALA A 90 -5.30 8.98 -15.87
CA ALA A 90 -6.64 9.58 -15.78
C ALA A 90 -6.55 11.12 -15.69
N LYS A 91 -5.60 11.72 -16.41
CA LYS A 91 -5.52 13.17 -16.62
C LYS A 91 -5.03 13.46 -18.02
N THR A 92 -5.95 13.64 -18.96
CA THR A 92 -6.13 14.82 -19.82
C THR A 92 -7.44 14.62 -20.58
#